data_AF-A0A7Y7DF18-F1
#
_entry.id   AF-A0A7Y7DF18-F1
#
_cell.length_a   1.000
_cell.length_b   1.000
_cell.length_c   1.000
_cell.angle_alpha   90.00
_cell.angle_beta   90.00
_cell.angle_gamma   90.00
#
_symmetry.space_group_name_H-M   'P 1'
#
loop_
_entity.id
_entity.type
_entity.pdbx_description
1 polymer ?
#
loop_
_entity_poly.entity_id
_entity_poly.type
_entity_poly.pdbx_seq_one_letter_code
_entity_poly.pdbx_strand_id
1 'polypeptide(L)'
;ADYKLIHYYYVEDEWELIDRKKDPMELKNVYNDPAYAEIREDLHRRLEELRVKYKDNSALSQKYIDQLLSDAEAGKVYGIDSAKVQAVKARRREVENR
;
A
#
# COMPACT_ATOMS: atom_id res chain seq x y z
N ALA A 1 -0.75 -3.11 19.93
CA ALA A 1 0.43 -3.23 19.04
C ALA A 1 1.11 -1.87 19.00
N ASP A 2 2.40 -1.83 19.30
CA ASP A 2 3.17 -0.59 19.49
C ASP A 2 3.60 0.04 18.16
N TYR A 3 3.68 -0.77 17.12
CA TYR A 3 4.03 -0.37 15.76
C TYR A 3 2.94 -0.75 14.76
N LYS A 4 2.87 -0.01 13.65
CA LYS A 4 1.94 -0.24 12.54
C LYS A 4 2.70 -0.17 11.22
N LEU A 5 2.61 -1.24 10.44
CA LEU A 5 3.13 -1.33 9.08
C LEU A 5 1.96 -1.26 8.10
N ILE A 6 2.05 -0.39 7.11
CA ILE A 6 1.02 -0.14 6.10
C ILE A 6 1.66 -0.21 4.72
N HIS A 7 0.95 -0.81 3.77
CA HIS A 7 1.33 -0.78 2.36
C HIS A 7 0.23 -0.12 1.53
N TYR A 8 0.59 0.91 0.77
CA TYR A 8 -0.31 1.67 -0.08
C TYR A 8 -0.17 1.24 -1.55
N TYR A 9 -0.98 0.25 -1.95
CA TYR A 9 -0.86 -0.38 -3.26
C TYR A 9 -1.39 0.47 -4.45
N TYR A 10 -2.24 1.46 -4.20
CA TYR A 10 -3.12 1.99 -5.26
C TYR A 10 -2.38 2.85 -6.29
N VAL A 11 -1.40 3.67 -5.87
CA VAL A 11 -0.71 4.62 -6.74
C VAL A 11 0.80 4.63 -6.51
N GLU A 12 1.25 4.71 -5.26
CA GLU A 12 2.65 4.95 -4.94
C GLU A 12 3.46 3.68 -4.60
N ASP A 13 2.82 2.53 -4.41
CA ASP A 13 3.47 1.28 -3.95
C ASP A 13 4.42 1.53 -2.76
N GLU A 14 3.93 2.30 -1.79
CA GLU A 14 4.74 2.81 -0.69
C GLU A 14 4.44 2.12 0.63
N TRP A 15 5.50 1.94 1.41
CA TRP A 15 5.42 1.43 2.77
C TRP A 15 5.52 2.56 3.80
N GLU A 16 4.71 2.41 4.84
CA GLU A 16 4.71 3.29 6.00
C GLU A 16 4.85 2.47 7.28
N LEU A 17 5.74 2.93 8.16
CA LEU A 17 5.92 2.39 9.50
C LEU A 17 5.70 3.52 10.50
N ILE A 18 4.79 3.31 11.45
CA ILE A 18 4.47 4.25 12.52
C ILE A 18 4.81 3.65 13.89
N ASP A 19 5.56 4.40 14.70
CA ASP A 19 5.75 4.14 16.13
C ASP A 19 4.60 4.81 16.90
N ARG A 20 3.59 4.04 17.28
CA ARG A 20 2.37 4.58 17.91
C ARG A 20 2.57 4.99 19.36
N LYS A 21 3.73 4.65 19.96
CA LYS A 21 4.09 5.06 21.31
C LYS A 21 4.73 6.44 21.30
N LYS A 22 5.64 6.68 20.34
CA LYS A 22 6.33 7.97 20.17
C LYS A 22 5.55 8.97 19.33
N ASP A 23 4.66 8.48 18.47
CA ASP A 23 3.82 9.28 17.58
C ASP A 23 2.33 8.87 17.69
N PRO A 24 1.64 9.29 18.77
CA PRO A 24 0.22 8.97 18.97
C PRO A 24 -0.70 9.56 17.90
N MET A 25 -0.23 10.56 17.16
CA MET A 25 -1.00 11.22 16.09
C MET A 25 -0.73 10.60 14.71
N GLU A 26 0.17 9.60 14.62
CA GLU A 26 0.51 8.88 13.38
C GLU A 26 0.92 9.83 12.23
N LEU A 27 1.70 10.88 12.52
CA LEU A 27 2.12 11.91 11.57
C LEU A 27 3.49 11.67 10.93
N LYS A 28 4.29 10.73 11.45
CA LYS A 28 5.66 10.50 11.00
C LYS A 28 5.86 9.06 10.51
N ASN A 29 6.05 8.93 9.20
CA ASN A 29 6.56 7.70 8.61
C ASN A 29 8.05 7.50 8.95
N VAL A 30 8.37 6.43 9.68
CA VAL A 30 9.75 6.03 10.04
C VAL A 30 10.25 4.80 9.26
N TYR A 31 9.57 4.41 8.18
CA TYR A 31 9.90 3.19 7.42
C TYR A 31 11.35 3.13 6.92
N ASN A 32 11.92 4.28 6.52
CA ASN A 32 13.30 4.37 6.03
C ASN A 32 14.33 4.73 7.11
N ASP A 33 13.91 4.91 8.36
CA ASP A 33 14.82 5.21 9.47
C ASP A 33 15.56 3.93 9.89
N PRO A 34 16.91 3.88 9.79
CA PRO A 34 17.68 2.69 10.15
C PRO A 34 17.47 2.22 11.59
N ALA A 35 17.09 3.11 12.51
CA ALA A 35 16.80 2.74 13.90
C ALA A 35 15.60 1.78 14.05
N TYR A 36 14.75 1.66 13.02
CA TYR A 36 13.58 0.79 13.00
C TYR A 36 13.75 -0.42 12.07
N ALA A 37 14.96 -0.71 11.58
CA ALA A 37 15.20 -1.79 10.62
C ALA A 37 14.72 -3.17 11.11
N GLU A 38 15.05 -3.56 12.35
CA GLU A 38 14.63 -4.84 12.93
C GLU A 38 13.11 -4.92 13.11
N ILE A 39 12.48 -3.82 13.53
CA ILE A 39 11.03 -3.73 13.69
C ILE A 39 10.33 -3.86 12.32
N ARG A 40 10.88 -3.19 11.29
CA ARG A 40 10.38 -3.27 9.92
C ARG A 40 10.44 -4.70 9.41
N GLU A 41 11.55 -5.41 9.63
CA GLU A 41 11.71 -6.82 9.25
C GLU A 41 10.75 -7.75 9.98
N ASP A 42 10.58 -7.60 11.30
CA ASP A 42 9.60 -8.38 12.08
C ASP A 42 8.18 -8.20 11.56
N LEU A 43 7.77 -6.95 11.32
CA LEU A 43 6.42 -6.65 10.86
C LEU A 43 6.15 -7.18 9.45
N HIS A 44 7.14 -7.13 8.55
CA HIS A 44 7.02 -7.74 7.23
C HIS A 44 6.88 -9.26 7.31
N ARG A 45 7.70 -9.92 8.14
CA ARG A 45 7.58 -11.37 8.35
C ARG A 45 6.18 -11.73 8.87
N ARG A 46 5.69 -11.02 9.88
CA ARG A 46 4.36 -11.25 10.46
C ARG A 46 3.23 -10.96 9.46
N LEU A 47 3.40 -9.94 8.61
CA LEU A 47 2.45 -9.67 7.54
C LEU A 47 2.40 -10.83 6.54
N GLU A 48 3.55 -11.38 6.16
CA GLU A 48 3.59 -12.52 5.25
C GLU A 48 2.96 -13.77 5.86
N GLU A 49 3.24 -14.07 7.13
CA GLU A 49 2.58 -15.14 7.87
C GLU A 49 1.05 -14.97 7.90
N LEU A 50 0.57 -13.74 8.09
CA LEU A 50 -0.86 -13.43 8.06
C LEU A 50 -1.45 -13.63 6.65
N ARG A 51 -0.75 -13.19 5.60
CA ARG A 51 -1.17 -13.39 4.21
C ARG A 51 -1.31 -14.88 3.89
N VAL A 52 -0.29 -15.68 4.22
CA VAL A 52 -0.35 -17.15 4.06
C VAL A 52 -1.54 -17.74 4.81
N LYS A 53 -1.73 -17.36 6.09
CA LYS A 53 -2.84 -17.85 6.92
C LYS A 53 -4.21 -17.57 6.29
N TYR A 54 -4.40 -16.37 5.75
CA TYR A 54 -5.68 -15.95 5.15
C TYR A 54 -5.76 -16.17 3.65
N LYS A 55 -4.78 -16.87 3.06
CA LYS A 55 -4.68 -17.16 1.62
C LYS A 55 -4.65 -15.89 0.75
N ASP A 56 -4.08 -14.84 1.28
CA ASP A 56 -3.83 -13.57 0.60
C ASP A 56 -2.41 -13.56 -0.01
N ASN A 57 -2.17 -12.70 -0.99
CA ASN A 57 -0.88 -12.49 -1.64
C ASN A 57 -0.89 -11.22 -2.52
N SER A 58 0.29 -10.79 -2.95
CA SER A 58 0.44 -9.60 -3.80
C SER A 58 -0.28 -9.72 -5.15
N ALA A 59 -0.38 -10.92 -5.74
CA ALA A 59 -1.09 -11.11 -7.00
C ALA A 59 -2.61 -10.89 -6.85
N LEU A 60 -3.18 -11.31 -5.73
CA LEU A 60 -4.58 -11.04 -5.40
C LEU A 60 -4.82 -9.54 -5.18
N SER A 61 -3.90 -8.86 -4.49
CA SER A 61 -3.94 -7.41 -4.32
C SER A 61 -3.93 -6.69 -5.68
N GLN A 62 -2.99 -7.04 -6.57
CA GLN A 62 -2.89 -6.45 -7.91
C GLN A 62 -4.16 -6.69 -8.73
N LYS A 63 -4.69 -7.91 -8.71
CA LYS A 63 -5.94 -8.28 -9.41
C LYS A 63 -7.10 -7.35 -9.03
N TYR A 64 -7.26 -7.03 -7.74
CA TYR A 64 -8.34 -6.15 -7.29
C TYR A 64 -8.14 -4.69 -7.74
N ILE A 65 -6.89 -4.23 -7.81
CA ILE A 65 -6.58 -2.88 -8.29
C ILE A 65 -6.86 -2.79 -9.80
N ASP A 66 -6.44 -3.79 -10.57
CA ASP A 66 -6.71 -3.84 -12.01
C ASP A 66 -8.21 -3.85 -12.30
N GLN A 67 -8.97 -4.65 -11.53
CA GLN A 67 -10.42 -4.69 -11.62
C GLN A 67 -11.04 -3.33 -11.31
N LEU A 68 -10.60 -2.66 -10.23
CA LEU A 68 -11.09 -1.33 -9.86
C LEU A 68 -10.84 -0.30 -10.97
N LEU A 69 -9.64 -0.29 -11.55
CA LEU A 69 -9.29 0.63 -12.64
C LEU A 69 -10.10 0.32 -13.91
N SER A 70 -10.29 -0.95 -14.23
CA SER A 70 -11.11 -1.37 -15.37
C SER A 70 -12.58 -0.98 -15.20
N ASP A 71 -13.15 -1.15 -14.00
CA ASP A 71 -14.53 -0.77 -13.72
C ASP A 71 -14.70 0.75 -13.71
N ALA A 72 -13.69 1.50 -13.25
CA ALA A 72 -13.68 2.95 -13.31
C ALA A 72 -13.66 3.45 -14.76
N GLU A 73 -12.85 2.86 -15.65
CA GLU A 73 -12.87 3.19 -17.09
C GLU A 73 -14.21 2.85 -17.75
N ALA A 74 -14.87 1.78 -17.30
CA ALA A 74 -16.20 1.40 -17.76
C ALA A 74 -17.32 2.27 -17.15
N GLY A 75 -16.99 3.28 -16.34
CA GLY A 75 -17.97 4.18 -15.71
C GLY A 75 -18.80 3.53 -14.61
N LYS A 76 -18.36 2.38 -14.07
CA LYS A 76 -19.06 1.63 -13.02
C LYS A 76 -18.68 2.07 -11.61
N VAL A 77 -17.71 2.98 -11.48
CA VAL A 77 -17.22 3.48 -10.19
C VAL A 77 -17.64 4.94 -10.02
N TYR A 78 -18.42 5.20 -8.97
CA TYR A 78 -18.87 6.56 -8.66
C TYR A 78 -17.70 7.46 -8.24
N GLY A 79 -17.65 8.68 -8.79
CA GLY A 79 -16.66 9.70 -8.42
C GLY A 79 -15.28 9.57 -9.10
N ILE A 80 -15.06 8.52 -9.91
CA ILE A 80 -13.85 8.35 -10.73
C ILE A 80 -14.23 8.54 -12.20
N ASP A 81 -13.80 9.66 -12.78
CA ASP A 81 -13.93 9.91 -14.21
C ASP A 81 -12.73 9.33 -14.99
N SER A 82 -12.86 9.27 -16.32
CA SER A 82 -11.81 8.73 -17.21
C SER A 82 -10.47 9.47 -17.08
N ALA A 83 -10.49 10.79 -16.84
CA ALA A 83 -9.27 11.57 -16.69
C ALA A 83 -8.50 11.17 -15.43
N LYS A 84 -9.19 10.94 -14.31
CA LYS A 84 -8.59 10.42 -13.08
C LYS A 84 -8.01 9.02 -13.27
N VAL A 85 -8.67 8.14 -14.03
CA VAL A 85 -8.11 6.80 -14.30
C VAL A 85 -6.81 6.90 -15.10
N GLN A 86 -6.77 7.73 -16.14
CA GLN A 86 -5.53 7.93 -16.90
C GLN A 86 -4.41 8.52 -16.05
N ALA A 87 -4.73 9.48 -15.16
CA ALA A 87 -3.76 10.05 -14.24
C ALA A 87 -3.19 9.00 -13.28
N VAL A 88 -4.03 8.13 -12.70
CA VAL A 88 -3.59 7.03 -11.84
C VAL A 88 -2.70 6.05 -12.62
N LYS A 89 -3.11 5.65 -13.83
CA LYS A 89 -2.30 4.74 -14.67
C LYS A 89 -0.95 5.35 -15.05
N ALA A 90 -0.91 6.64 -15.38
CA ALA A 90 0.34 7.35 -15.68
C ALA A 90 1.26 7.38 -14.45
N ARG A 91 0.74 7.78 -13.28
CA ARG A 91 1.51 7.84 -12.04
C ARG A 91 2.07 6.49 -11.63
N ARG A 92 1.28 5.42 -11.74
CA ARG A 92 1.75 4.05 -11.46
C ARG A 92 2.93 3.65 -12.34
N ARG A 93 2.88 3.94 -13.65
CA ARG A 93 4.01 3.70 -14.55
C ARG A 93 5.25 4.50 -14.16
N GLU A 94 5.10 5.72 -13.64
CA GLU A 94 6.25 6.50 -13.16
C GLU A 94 6.89 5.85 -11.92
N VAL A 95 6.06 5.43 -10.97
CA VAL A 95 6.49 4.80 -9.72
C VAL A 95 7.17 3.46 -9.98
N GLU A 96 6.61 2.63 -10.86
CA GLU A 96 7.18 1.33 -11.25
C GLU A 96 8.54 1.44 -11.95
N ASN A 97 8.85 2.59 -12.55
CA ASN A 97 10.10 2.84 -13.26
C ASN A 97 11.16 3.58 -12.41
N ARG A 98 10.87 3.85 -11.13
CA ARG A 98 11.77 4.56 -10.21
C ARG A 98 12.76 3.62 -9.54
#